data_AF-A0AAD5T920-F1
#
_entry.id   AF-A0AAD5T920-F1
#
_cell.length_a   1.000
_cell.length_b   1.000
_cell.length_c   1.000
_cell.angle_alpha   90.00
_cell.angle_beta   90.00
_cell.angle_gamma   90.00
#
_symmetry.space_group_name_H-M   'P 1'
#
loop_
_entity.id
_entity.type
_entity.pdbx_description
1 polymer ?
#
loop_
_entity_poly.entity_id
_entity_poly.type
_entity_poly.pdbx_seq_one_letter_code
_entity_poly.pdbx_strand_id
1 'polypeptide(L)' 'MYGNFAGRDASRGLAKNSFDADMVQPLDLPIDELKDLTGDEVKALNEWAQFFHYKYIHIGFLVNQNL' A
#
# COMPACT_ATOMS: atom_id res chain seq x y z
N MET A 1 4.18 -14.54 -2.57
CA MET A 1 5.44 -13.82 -2.86
C MET A 1 5.10 -12.36 -3.10
N TYR A 2 5.92 -11.41 -2.61
CA TYR A 2 5.69 -9.95 -2.72
C TYR A 2 5.74 -9.37 -4.15
N GLY A 3 5.88 -10.21 -5.18
CA GLY A 3 6.05 -9.76 -6.56
C GLY A 3 4.85 -8.98 -7.11
N ASN A 4 3.66 -9.19 -6.55
CA ASN A 4 2.44 -8.45 -6.88
C ASN A 4 2.50 -6.95 -6.51
N PHE A 5 3.40 -6.55 -5.60
CA PHE A 5 3.56 -5.16 -5.15
C PHE A 5 4.58 -4.36 -5.95
N ALA A 6 5.36 -5.00 -6.84
CA ALA A 6 6.42 -4.32 -7.58
C ALA A 6 5.85 -3.20 -8.47
N GLY A 7 6.22 -1.94 -8.18
CA GLY A 7 5.74 -0.76 -8.92
C GLY A 7 4.27 -0.41 -8.68
N ARG A 8 3.69 -0.86 -7.56
CA ARG A 8 2.28 -0.65 -7.21
C ARG A 8 2.16 0.01 -5.84
N ASP A 9 1.00 0.60 -5.59
CA ASP A 9 0.59 0.89 -4.22
C ASP A 9 0.29 -0.43 -3.50
N ALA A 10 1.11 -0.75 -2.50
CA ALA A 10 1.01 -1.98 -1.73
C ALA A 10 0.15 -1.81 -0.46
N SER A 11 -0.36 -0.61 -0.19
CA SER A 11 -0.92 -0.24 1.11
C SER A 11 -2.06 -1.15 1.56
N ARG A 12 -3.03 -1.45 0.69
CA ARG A 12 -4.15 -2.35 1.04
C ARG A 12 -3.69 -3.77 1.35
N GLY A 13 -2.84 -4.35 0.51
CA GLY A 13 -2.30 -5.70 0.72
C GLY A 13 -1.52 -5.81 2.03
N LEU A 14 -0.71 -4.80 2.34
CA LEU A 14 0.05 -4.74 3.60
C LEU A 14 -0.88 -4.57 4.82
N ALA A 15 -1.89 -3.69 4.74
CA ALA A 15 -2.87 -3.50 5.80
C ALA A 15 -3.64 -4.78 6.14
N LYS A 16 -4.03 -5.54 5.09
CA LYS A 16 -4.79 -6.80 5.22
C LYS A 16 -3.91 -8.05 5.39
N ASN A 17 -2.58 -7.90 5.41
CA ASN A 17 -1.62 -9.00 5.40
C ASN A 17 -1.90 -10.04 4.30
N SER A 18 -2.33 -9.58 3.12
CA SER A 18 -2.71 -10.44 2.00
C SER A 18 -1.88 -10.15 0.75
N PHE A 19 -1.68 -11.20 -0.06
CA PHE A 19 -1.02 -11.16 -1.36
C PHE A 19 -1.99 -11.40 -2.51
N ASP A 20 -3.30 -11.40 -2.22
CA ASP A 20 -4.31 -11.64 -3.23
C ASP A 20 -4.30 -10.53 -4.29
N ALA A 21 -4.61 -10.91 -5.54
CA ALA A 21 -4.47 -10.00 -6.67
C ALA A 21 -5.44 -8.80 -6.60
N ASP A 22 -6.58 -8.99 -5.94
CA ASP A 22 -7.59 -7.96 -5.67
C ASP A 22 -7.15 -6.92 -4.63
N MET A 23 -6.09 -7.21 -3.85
CA MET A 23 -5.50 -6.26 -2.90
C MET A 23 -4.56 -5.26 -3.55
N VAL A 24 -4.33 -5.36 -4.86
CA VAL A 24 -3.45 -4.47 -5.62
C VAL A 24 -4.25 -3.71 -6.66
N GLN A 25 -4.54 -2.45 -6.38
CA GLN A 25 -5.39 -1.64 -7.23
C GLN A 25 -4.74 -1.38 -8.60
N PRO A 26 -5.46 -1.58 -9.73
CA PRO A 26 -5.01 -1.28 -11.09
C PRO A 26 -4.39 0.12 -11.24
N LEU A 27 -3.35 0.23 -12.09
CA LEU A 27 -2.60 1.48 -12.30
C LEU A 27 -3.38 2.57 -13.06
N ASP A 28 -4.44 2.18 -13.75
CA ASP A 28 -5.36 3.04 -14.49
C ASP A 28 -6.52 3.58 -13.63
N LEU A 29 -6.56 3.22 -12.34
CA LEU A 29 -7.52 3.73 -11.38
C LEU A 29 -6.88 4.77 -10.43
N PRO A 30 -7.67 5.71 -9.87
CA PRO A 30 -7.20 6.64 -8.85
C PRO A 30 -6.68 5.88 -7.63
N ILE A 31 -5.66 6.38 -6.93
CA ILE A 31 -5.10 5.82 -5.70
C ILE A 31 -6.20 5.44 -4.72
N ASP A 32 -6.02 4.27 -4.12
CA ASP A 32 -6.89 3.71 -3.11
C ASP A 32 -6.88 4.58 -1.84
N GLU A 33 -8.04 5.12 -1.48
CA GLU A 33 -8.15 6.01 -0.33
C GLU A 33 -8.13 5.27 1.02
N LEU A 34 -8.25 3.93 1.03
CA LEU A 34 -8.19 3.08 2.24
C LEU A 34 -9.19 3.45 3.34
N LYS A 35 -10.27 4.16 2.99
CA LYS A 35 -11.29 4.66 3.94
C LYS A 35 -12.04 3.55 4.68
N ASP A 36 -12.00 2.34 4.15
CA ASP A 36 -12.68 1.15 4.67
C ASP A 36 -11.81 0.32 5.61
N LEU A 37 -10.54 0.70 5.85
CA LEU A 37 -9.69 -0.02 6.78
C LEU A 37 -10.18 0.12 8.22
N THR A 38 -10.18 -1.01 8.92
CA THR A 38 -10.38 -1.09 10.37
C THR A 38 -9.17 -0.56 11.14
N GLY A 39 -9.34 -0.29 12.44
CA GLY A 39 -8.25 0.18 13.29
C GLY A 39 -7.04 -0.76 13.32
N ASP A 40 -7.26 -2.07 13.33
CA ASP A 40 -6.19 -3.07 13.33
C ASP A 40 -5.45 -3.12 11.98
N GLU A 41 -6.16 -2.97 10.87
CA GLU A 41 -5.55 -2.91 9.53
C GLU A 41 -4.73 -1.64 9.34
N VAL A 42 -5.20 -0.49 9.85
CA VAL A 42 -4.42 0.75 9.88
C VAL A 42 -3.16 0.58 10.73
N LYS A 43 -3.27 -0.10 11.88
CA LYS A 43 -2.11 -0.40 12.73
C LYS A 43 -1.08 -1.26 11.99
N ALA A 44 -1.52 -2.35 11.34
CA ALA A 44 -0.65 -3.22 10.55
C ALA A 44 0.05 -2.44 9.42
N LEU A 45 -0.68 -1.57 8.71
CA LEU A 45 -0.11 -0.73 7.66
C LEU A 45 0.98 0.21 8.21
N ASN A 46 0.76 0.82 9.37
CA ASN A 46 1.74 1.70 10.01
C ASN A 46 3.00 0.94 10.46
N GLU A 47 2.86 -0.28 10.98
CA GLU A 47 3.99 -1.15 11.34
C GLU A 47 4.83 -1.51 10.10
N TRP A 48 4.17 -1.84 8.97
CA TRP A 48 4.86 -2.03 7.69
C TRP A 48 5.56 -0.76 7.22
N ALA A 49 4.90 0.39 7.26
CA ALA A 49 5.49 1.67 6.86
C ALA A 49 6.76 1.98 7.68
N GLN A 50 6.75 1.75 8.99
CA GLN A 50 7.94 1.90 9.85
C GLN A 50 9.06 0.93 9.45
N PHE A 51 8.73 -0.33 9.20
CA PHE A 51 9.70 -1.32 8.73
C PHE A 51 10.35 -0.91 7.40
N PHE A 52 9.56 -0.45 6.43
CA PHE A 52 10.08 0.02 5.14
C PHE A 52 10.91 1.29 5.29
N HIS A 53 10.51 2.23 6.16
CA HIS A 53 11.26 3.45 6.44
C HIS A 53 12.64 3.15 7.04
N TYR A 54 12.75 2.13 7.89
CA TYR A 54 14.03 1.71 8.46
C TYR A 54 14.92 0.98 7.44
N LYS A 55 14.32 0.16 6.57
CA LYS A 55 15.05 -0.75 5.68
C LYS A 55 15.42 -0.15 4.32
N TYR A 56 14.63 0.79 3.82
CA TYR A 56 14.76 1.34 2.46
C TYR A 56 14.74 2.87 2.46
N ILE A 57 15.37 3.46 1.44
CA ILE A 57 15.40 4.91 1.26
C ILE A 57 14.04 5.40 0.78
N HIS A 58 13.52 6.44 1.42
CA HIS A 58 12.33 7.15 0.97
C HIS A 58 12.69 8.06 -0.21
N ILE A 59 12.22 7.72 -1.42
CA ILE A 59 12.59 8.40 -2.67
C ILE A 59 11.55 9.43 -3.17
N GLY A 60 10.38 9.53 -2.53
CA GLY A 60 9.33 10.45 -2.97
C GLY A 60 7.95 10.02 -2.48
N PHE A 61 6.91 10.68 -2.99
CA PHE A 61 5.52 10.46 -2.62
C PHE A 61 4.73 9.92 -3.81
N LEU A 62 3.83 8.98 -3.53
CA LEU A 62 2.79 8.58 -4.48
C LEU A 62 1.65 9.60 -4.39
N VAL A 63 1.26 10.18 -5.53
CA VAL A 63 0.21 11.20 -5.62
C VAL A 63 -0.81 10.81 -6.67
N ASN A 64 -2.08 11.15 -6.44
CA ASN A 64 -3.11 10.94 -7.43
C ASN A 64 -2.76 11.74 -8.68
N GLN A 65 -2.97 11.18 -9.87
CA GLN A 65 -2.91 11.98 -11.08
C GLN A 65 -4.00 13.05 -10.96
N ASN A 66 -3.58 14.32 -10.91
CA ASN A 66 -4.51 15.44 -10.92
C ASN A 66 -5.30 15.42 -12.25
N LEU A 67 -6.61 15.66 -12.15
CA LEU A 67 -7.42 16.29 -13.20
C LEU A 67 -6.79 17.60 -13.67
#